data_AF-A0A2V7KU26-F1
#
_entry.id   AF-A0A2V7KU26-F1
#
_cell.length_a   1.000
_cell.length_b   1.000
_cell.length_c   1.000
_cell.angle_alpha   90.00
_cell.angle_beta   90.00
_cell.angle_gamma   90.00
#
_symmetry.space_group_name_H-M   'P 1'
#
loop_
_entity.id
_entity.type
_entity.pdbx_description
1 polymer ?
#
loop_
_entity_poly.entity_id
_entity_poly.type
_entity_poly.pdbx_seq_one_letter_code
_entity_poly.pdbx_strand_id
1 'polypeptide(L)'
;MRSLAVAALLCLTGAAVAAGQDFNWHGRLAAGKRLEIKGVNGDVRAVLASGAEAVVNARKHGHRSDPDDVEIRVVPSDDGITICAVYPTPSRAHHDNTCEPGDNWHSNTENNDVVVDFEVQVPAGVVFDGRTVNGEMSAEGLKADVRASTVNGSVKVTTTGLAEASTVNGSVYAQMGRTNWTDEIEFSTVNGRITLVLPDGELNTEIRASTVNGEIESDYPVTVSGRFGPRKMRGTIGTGGRTLSLSSVNGDILLKKGTQ
;
A
#
# COMPACT_ATOMS: atom_id res chain seq x y z
N MET A 1 57.52 25.00 45.99
CA MET A 1 56.79 23.71 45.92
C MET A 1 55.57 23.94 45.05
N ARG A 2 55.33 23.02 44.11
CA ARG A 2 54.36 23.12 43.01
C ARG A 2 52.93 23.02 43.53
N SER A 3 52.04 23.95 43.18
CA SER A 3 50.60 23.81 43.40
C SER A 3 49.91 23.59 42.06
N LEU A 4 49.34 22.40 41.92
CA LEU A 4 48.65 21.87 40.75
C LEU A 4 47.26 22.51 40.57
N ALA A 5 46.94 22.84 39.32
CA ALA A 5 45.60 23.17 38.86
C ALA A 5 44.73 21.91 38.78
N VAL A 6 43.48 22.00 39.20
CA VAL A 6 42.44 20.99 38.91
C VAL A 6 41.27 21.72 38.26
N ALA A 7 41.12 21.52 36.95
CA ALA A 7 39.94 21.92 36.19
C ALA A 7 38.94 20.78 36.25
N ALA A 8 37.78 21.01 36.88
CA ALA A 8 36.67 20.06 36.90
C ALA A 8 35.83 20.27 35.63
N LEU A 9 35.91 19.34 34.67
CA LEU A 9 34.94 19.23 33.58
C LEU A 9 33.66 18.57 34.13
N LEU A 10 32.56 19.32 34.18
CA LEU A 10 31.23 18.73 34.31
C LEU A 10 30.77 18.20 32.94
N CYS A 11 30.79 16.88 32.78
CA CYS A 11 30.08 16.21 31.68
C CYS A 11 28.62 16.01 32.10
N LEU A 12 27.71 16.85 31.59
CA LEU A 12 26.27 16.58 31.65
C LEU A 12 25.94 15.53 30.59
N THR A 13 25.74 14.28 31.03
CA THR A 13 25.27 13.17 30.19
C THR A 13 23.82 13.42 29.80
N GLY A 14 23.55 13.66 28.51
CA GLY A 14 22.19 13.59 27.98
C GLY A 14 21.67 12.16 28.09
N ALA A 15 20.49 12.00 28.67
CA ALA A 15 19.79 10.72 28.66
C ALA A 15 19.33 10.43 27.22
N ALA A 16 19.94 9.43 26.59
CA ALA A 16 19.42 8.87 25.34
C ALA A 16 18.11 8.17 25.66
N VAL A 17 17.01 8.64 25.07
CA VAL A 17 15.76 7.90 25.06
C VAL A 17 15.98 6.71 24.12
N ALA A 18 16.01 5.50 24.67
CA ALA A 18 16.08 4.28 23.86
C ALA A 18 14.72 4.09 23.17
N ALA A 19 14.62 4.52 21.90
CA ALA A 19 13.59 4.03 20.99
C ALA A 19 13.93 2.57 20.65
N GLY A 20 12.92 1.69 20.62
CA GLY A 20 13.07 0.30 20.17
C GLY A 20 13.77 0.27 18.81
N GLN A 21 14.56 -0.77 18.55
CA GLN A 21 15.44 -0.80 17.37
C GLN A 21 14.64 -0.67 16.08
N ASP A 22 14.65 0.53 15.49
CA ASP A 22 14.03 0.83 14.21
C ASP A 22 14.86 0.16 13.11
N PHE A 23 14.20 -0.65 12.28
CA PHE A 23 14.81 -1.15 11.05
C PHE A 23 14.94 0.00 10.05
N ASN A 24 16.07 0.05 9.36
CA ASN A 24 16.36 1.09 8.39
C ASN A 24 17.12 0.48 7.20
N TRP A 25 16.51 0.55 6.01
CA TRP A 25 17.09 0.07 4.76
C TRP A 25 17.12 1.17 3.71
N HIS A 26 18.22 1.19 2.96
CA HIS A 26 18.41 2.07 1.80
C HIS A 26 18.85 1.23 0.61
N GLY A 27 18.33 1.55 -0.58
CA GLY A 27 18.77 0.89 -1.79
C GLY A 27 18.37 1.63 -3.05
N ARG A 28 19.21 1.53 -4.08
CA ARG A 28 18.89 2.07 -5.40
C ARG A 28 18.13 1.04 -6.21
N LEU A 29 17.02 1.48 -6.80
CA LEU A 29 16.19 0.70 -7.71
C LEU A 29 16.11 1.43 -9.05
N ALA A 30 16.36 0.70 -10.14
CA ALA A 30 16.18 1.25 -11.47
C ALA A 30 14.69 1.49 -11.75
N ALA A 31 14.38 2.44 -12.63
CA ALA A 31 13.01 2.66 -13.08
C ALA A 31 12.44 1.36 -13.70
N GLY A 32 11.16 1.08 -13.43
CA GLY A 32 10.49 -0.15 -13.79
C GLY A 32 10.73 -1.33 -12.85
N LYS A 33 11.73 -1.26 -11.94
CA LYS A 33 11.86 -2.25 -10.86
C LYS A 33 10.79 -2.03 -9.80
N ARG A 34 10.51 -3.08 -9.04
CA ARG A 34 9.50 -3.11 -7.98
C ARG A 34 10.13 -2.93 -6.59
N LEU A 35 9.50 -2.11 -5.76
CA LEU A 35 9.67 -2.13 -4.31
C LEU A 35 8.39 -2.71 -3.70
N GLU A 36 8.50 -3.89 -3.14
CA GLU A 36 7.39 -4.63 -2.55
C GLU A 36 7.49 -4.64 -1.02
N ILE A 37 6.41 -4.30 -0.33
CA ILE A 37 6.32 -4.27 1.14
C ILE A 37 5.18 -5.19 1.58
N LYS A 38 5.47 -6.10 2.50
CA LYS A 38 4.50 -7.06 3.05
C LYS A 38 4.46 -6.98 4.58
N GLY A 39 3.48 -6.27 5.10
CA GLY A 39 3.15 -6.19 6.52
C GLY A 39 2.02 -7.13 6.90
N VAL A 40 1.81 -7.36 8.20
CA VAL A 40 0.64 -8.11 8.69
C VAL A 40 -0.16 -7.25 9.64
N ASN A 41 0.44 -6.80 10.74
CA ASN A 41 -0.14 -5.81 11.62
C ASN A 41 0.68 -4.53 11.52
N GLY A 42 0.00 -3.40 11.34
CA GLY A 42 0.63 -2.10 11.20
C GLY A 42 0.41 -1.47 9.82
N ASP A 43 0.65 -0.18 9.78
CA ASP A 43 0.39 0.63 8.60
C ASP A 43 1.55 0.54 7.62
N VAL A 44 1.26 0.69 6.34
CA VAL A 44 2.29 0.93 5.31
C VAL A 44 2.03 2.30 4.69
N ARG A 45 2.99 3.20 4.84
CA ARG A 45 2.95 4.56 4.31
C ARG A 45 4.06 4.78 3.31
N ALA A 46 3.70 4.86 2.03
CA ALA A 46 4.62 5.16 0.95
C ALA A 46 4.44 6.58 0.41
N VAL A 47 5.55 7.28 0.27
CA VAL A 47 5.63 8.64 -0.30
C VAL A 47 6.73 8.71 -1.35
N LEU A 48 6.68 9.73 -2.21
CA LEU A 48 7.73 9.97 -3.18
C LEU A 48 9.06 10.33 -2.48
N ALA A 49 10.13 9.63 -2.83
CA ALA A 49 11.47 9.96 -2.39
C ALA A 49 11.97 11.27 -3.03
N SER A 50 12.78 12.01 -2.29
CA SER A 50 13.42 13.24 -2.80
C SER A 50 14.56 12.94 -3.79
N GLY A 51 15.09 11.71 -3.79
CA GLY A 51 16.22 11.29 -4.61
C GLY A 51 16.00 9.95 -5.32
N ALA A 52 17.10 9.39 -5.84
CA ALA A 52 17.11 8.13 -6.57
C ALA A 52 17.20 6.88 -5.68
N GLU A 53 17.26 7.06 -4.36
CA GLU A 53 17.38 5.99 -3.38
C GLU A 53 16.05 5.75 -2.70
N ALA A 54 15.67 4.48 -2.63
CA ALA A 54 14.53 4.04 -1.84
C ALA A 54 14.96 3.91 -0.38
N VAL A 55 14.08 4.36 0.52
CA VAL A 55 14.29 4.26 1.97
C VAL A 55 13.12 3.52 2.57
N VAL A 56 13.38 2.53 3.41
CA VAL A 56 12.35 1.80 4.15
C VAL A 56 12.73 1.79 5.61
N ASN A 57 11.93 2.46 6.42
CA ASN A 57 12.00 2.38 7.87
C ASN A 57 10.87 1.48 8.36
N ALA A 58 11.15 0.65 9.35
CA ALA A 58 10.12 -0.13 10.02
C ALA A 58 10.25 0.00 11.54
N ARG A 59 9.15 0.45 12.17
CA ARG A 59 9.07 0.59 13.62
C ARG A 59 8.25 -0.55 14.19
N LYS A 60 8.89 -1.37 15.03
CA LYS A 60 8.25 -2.50 15.69
C LYS A 60 7.82 -2.12 17.10
N HIS A 61 6.59 -2.46 17.47
CA HIS A 61 6.10 -2.28 18.83
C HIS A 61 5.06 -3.32 19.18
N GLY A 62 5.01 -3.74 20.44
CA GLY A 62 4.06 -4.75 20.93
C GLY A 62 3.68 -4.45 22.37
N HIS A 63 2.50 -4.90 22.80
CA HIS A 63 2.07 -4.73 24.18
C HIS A 63 2.55 -5.88 25.07
N ARG A 64 2.43 -7.12 24.59
CA ARG A 64 2.78 -8.33 25.36
C ARG A 64 3.94 -9.10 24.74
N SER A 65 3.99 -9.15 23.41
CA SER A 65 5.00 -9.89 22.65
C SER A 65 6.25 -9.04 22.49
N ASP A 66 7.41 -9.70 22.34
CA ASP A 66 8.67 -9.01 22.11
C ASP A 66 8.75 -8.53 20.66
N PRO A 67 8.95 -7.22 20.38
CA PRO A 67 9.18 -6.72 19.03
C PRO A 67 10.33 -7.42 18.29
N ASP A 68 11.31 -7.98 19.00
CA ASP A 68 12.45 -8.69 18.39
C ASP A 68 12.10 -10.08 17.86
N ASP A 69 10.94 -10.63 18.22
CA ASP A 69 10.42 -11.87 17.63
C ASP A 69 10.03 -11.71 16.16
N VAL A 70 9.75 -10.48 15.71
CA VAL A 70 9.40 -10.18 14.33
C VAL A 70 10.63 -9.72 13.55
N GLU A 71 10.97 -10.48 12.52
CA GLU A 71 12.11 -10.22 11.64
C GLU A 71 11.68 -9.38 10.43
N ILE A 72 12.45 -8.35 10.09
CA ILE A 72 12.28 -7.64 8.83
C ILE A 72 13.24 -8.25 7.80
N ARG A 73 12.70 -9.01 6.84
CA ARG A 73 13.50 -9.65 5.78
C ARG A 73 13.53 -8.82 4.52
N VAL A 74 14.70 -8.73 3.90
CA VAL A 74 14.90 -8.10 2.59
C VAL A 74 15.31 -9.18 1.59
N VAL A 75 14.53 -9.34 0.53
CA VAL A 75 14.71 -10.37 -0.50
C VAL A 75 14.86 -9.71 -1.87
N PRO A 76 16.09 -9.64 -2.39
CA PRO A 76 16.34 -9.20 -3.76
C PRO A 76 15.86 -10.24 -4.78
N SER A 77 15.40 -9.74 -5.93
CA SER A 77 15.07 -10.55 -7.10
C SER A 77 15.46 -9.79 -8.38
N ASP A 78 15.32 -10.45 -9.53
CA ASP A 78 15.51 -9.80 -10.81
C ASP A 78 14.49 -8.68 -11.05
N ASP A 79 13.30 -8.75 -10.44
CA ASP A 79 12.23 -7.76 -10.60
C ASP A 79 12.34 -6.58 -9.62
N GLY A 80 13.12 -6.71 -8.54
CA GLY A 80 13.33 -5.63 -7.58
C GLY A 80 13.66 -6.12 -6.17
N ILE A 81 13.06 -5.47 -5.17
CA ILE A 81 13.29 -5.76 -3.75
C ILE A 81 11.95 -6.00 -3.07
N THR A 82 11.86 -7.10 -2.32
CA THR A 82 10.73 -7.41 -1.44
C THR A 82 11.17 -7.30 0.02
N ILE A 83 10.41 -6.57 0.83
CA ILE A 83 10.65 -6.42 2.26
C ILE A 83 9.41 -6.88 3.03
N CYS A 84 9.57 -7.82 3.96
CA CYS A 84 8.46 -8.37 4.72
C CYS A 84 8.69 -8.27 6.23
N ALA A 85 7.61 -8.06 6.98
CA ALA A 85 7.55 -8.41 8.40
C ALA A 85 7.23 -9.91 8.53
N VAL A 86 8.19 -10.68 9.05
CA VAL A 86 8.08 -12.14 9.22
C VAL A 86 7.93 -12.44 10.70
N TYR A 87 6.74 -12.91 11.07
CA TYR A 87 6.42 -13.34 12.43
C TYR A 87 6.98 -14.75 12.71
N PRO A 88 7.19 -15.14 13.97
CA PRO A 88 7.57 -16.51 14.30
C PRO A 88 6.56 -17.50 13.75
N THR A 89 7.04 -18.56 13.08
CA THR A 89 6.16 -19.65 12.64
C THR A 89 5.60 -20.38 13.86
N PRO A 90 4.28 -20.50 14.00
CA PRO A 90 3.66 -21.24 15.10
C PRO A 90 4.10 -22.71 15.08
N SER A 91 4.36 -23.32 16.24
CA SER A 91 4.85 -24.70 16.32
C SER A 91 3.92 -25.76 15.70
N ARG A 92 2.64 -25.43 15.50
CA ARG A 92 1.62 -26.30 14.90
C ARG A 92 1.24 -25.89 13.47
N ALA A 93 1.93 -24.93 12.88
CA ALA A 93 1.62 -24.48 11.53
C ALA A 93 1.94 -25.59 10.50
N HIS A 94 1.09 -25.70 9.48
CA HIS A 94 1.33 -26.61 8.35
C HIS A 94 2.34 -26.05 7.34
N HIS A 95 2.53 -24.72 7.36
CA HIS A 95 3.44 -23.99 6.48
C HIS A 95 4.18 -22.93 7.30
N ASP A 96 5.40 -22.64 6.90
CA ASP A 96 6.19 -21.57 7.51
C ASP A 96 5.70 -20.19 7.09
N ASN A 97 5.93 -19.20 7.95
CA ASN A 97 5.84 -17.81 7.53
C ASN A 97 6.99 -17.51 6.55
N THR A 98 6.65 -17.02 5.35
CA THR A 98 7.62 -16.79 4.27
C THR A 98 7.77 -15.32 3.92
N CYS A 99 8.90 -14.98 3.32
CA CYS A 99 9.08 -13.71 2.61
C CYS A 99 9.60 -14.05 1.23
N GLU A 100 8.70 -14.07 0.24
CA GLU A 100 9.01 -14.37 -1.15
C GLU A 100 8.43 -13.26 -2.03
N PRO A 101 9.09 -12.90 -3.16
CA PRO A 101 8.53 -11.95 -4.11
C PRO A 101 7.22 -12.44 -4.74
N GLY A 102 6.33 -11.50 -5.09
CA GLY A 102 5.10 -11.79 -5.83
C GLY A 102 3.94 -12.24 -4.95
N ASP A 103 3.00 -13.03 -5.46
CA ASP A 103 1.75 -13.32 -4.75
C ASP A 103 1.81 -14.54 -3.82
N ASN A 104 2.90 -15.33 -3.86
CA ASN A 104 3.12 -16.47 -2.97
C ASN A 104 3.63 -15.99 -1.61
N TRP A 105 2.74 -15.47 -0.77
CA TRP A 105 3.08 -15.02 0.57
C TRP A 105 2.17 -15.66 1.60
N HIS A 106 2.77 -16.31 2.59
CA HIS A 106 2.06 -16.88 3.73
C HIS A 106 2.56 -16.23 5.02
N SER A 107 1.62 -15.80 5.85
CA SER A 107 1.92 -15.29 7.18
C SER A 107 0.80 -15.61 8.15
N ASN A 108 1.21 -15.96 9.37
CA ASN A 108 0.36 -16.21 10.52
C ASN A 108 1.03 -15.60 11.75
N THR A 109 0.34 -14.68 12.41
CA THR A 109 0.84 -14.03 13.64
C THR A 109 0.57 -14.86 14.90
N GLU A 110 -0.31 -15.86 14.83
CA GLU A 110 -0.87 -16.56 15.99
C GLU A 110 -1.31 -15.55 17.07
N ASN A 111 -0.74 -15.62 18.28
CA ASN A 111 -1.04 -14.72 19.39
C ASN A 111 0.00 -13.60 19.54
N ASN A 112 0.89 -13.42 18.56
CA ASN A 112 1.87 -12.35 18.55
C ASN A 112 1.18 -11.02 18.19
N ASP A 113 1.25 -10.06 19.12
CA ASP A 113 0.63 -8.75 19.02
C ASP A 113 1.59 -7.62 18.60
N VAL A 114 2.76 -7.98 18.06
CA VAL A 114 3.67 -6.99 17.47
C VAL A 114 3.03 -6.36 16.23
N VAL A 115 3.15 -5.05 16.18
CA VAL A 115 2.77 -4.16 15.09
C VAL A 115 4.05 -3.63 14.44
N VAL A 116 4.09 -3.63 13.11
CA VAL A 116 5.19 -3.14 12.30
C VAL A 116 4.67 -2.04 11.38
N ASP A 117 4.98 -0.79 11.72
CA ASP A 117 4.67 0.34 10.87
C ASP A 117 5.81 0.58 9.88
N PHE A 118 5.50 0.56 8.58
CA PHE A 118 6.44 0.83 7.50
C PHE A 118 6.30 2.27 6.99
N GLU A 119 7.41 3.00 6.98
CA GLU A 119 7.55 4.29 6.29
C GLU A 119 8.48 4.11 5.09
N VAL A 120 7.96 4.37 3.90
CA VAL A 120 8.60 4.03 2.63
C VAL A 120 8.75 5.29 1.78
N GLN A 121 9.97 5.56 1.32
CA GLN A 121 10.24 6.59 0.33
C GLN A 121 10.57 5.89 -1.00
N VAL A 122 9.73 6.09 -2.01
CA VAL A 122 9.82 5.42 -3.31
C VAL A 122 10.39 6.38 -4.36
N PRO A 123 11.51 6.06 -5.01
CA PRO A 123 12.05 6.88 -6.10
C PRO A 123 11.11 7.00 -7.29
N ALA A 124 11.23 8.09 -8.03
CA ALA A 124 10.47 8.26 -9.27
C ALA A 124 10.77 7.13 -10.27
N GLY A 125 9.71 6.59 -10.89
CA GLY A 125 9.82 5.49 -11.86
C GLY A 125 9.90 4.09 -11.26
N VAL A 126 9.98 3.92 -9.94
CA VAL A 126 9.96 2.61 -9.26
C VAL A 126 8.52 2.21 -8.98
N VAL A 127 8.13 1.01 -9.41
CA VAL A 127 6.80 0.43 -9.15
C VAL A 127 6.68 0.09 -7.68
N PHE A 128 5.58 0.49 -7.03
CA PHE A 128 5.34 0.18 -5.63
C PHE A 128 4.26 -0.89 -5.47
N ASP A 129 4.52 -1.89 -4.63
CA ASP A 129 3.57 -2.95 -4.28
C ASP A 129 3.48 -3.08 -2.76
N GLY A 130 2.44 -2.49 -2.17
CA GLY A 130 2.24 -2.50 -0.73
C GLY A 130 1.12 -3.45 -0.34
N ARG A 131 1.37 -4.33 0.64
CA ARG A 131 0.34 -5.18 1.25
C ARG A 131 0.44 -5.14 2.77
N THR A 132 -0.69 -5.04 3.46
CA THR A 132 -0.83 -5.35 4.90
C THR A 132 -2.08 -6.17 5.13
N VAL A 133 -2.32 -6.64 6.36
CA VAL A 133 -3.56 -7.34 6.72
C VAL A 133 -4.40 -6.50 7.66
N ASN A 134 -3.79 -5.94 8.72
CA ASN A 134 -4.44 -5.14 9.74
C ASN A 134 -3.72 -3.80 9.87
N GLY A 135 -4.18 -2.82 9.12
CA GLY A 135 -3.55 -1.51 9.03
C GLY A 135 -3.99 -0.74 7.80
N GLU A 136 -3.77 0.56 7.84
CA GLU A 136 -3.96 1.44 6.70
C GLU A 136 -2.85 1.27 5.67
N MET A 137 -3.22 1.38 4.40
CA MET A 137 -2.29 1.35 3.27
C MET A 137 -2.37 2.69 2.55
N SER A 138 -1.27 3.44 2.56
CA SER A 138 -1.19 4.70 1.82
C SER A 138 0.01 4.71 0.89
N ALA A 139 -0.21 5.17 -0.34
CA ALA A 139 0.81 5.35 -1.35
C ALA A 139 0.54 6.67 -2.08
N GLU A 140 1.16 7.75 -1.62
CA GLU A 140 0.77 9.11 -1.97
C GLU A 140 1.85 9.85 -2.78
N GLY A 141 1.44 10.46 -3.88
CA GLY A 141 2.31 11.26 -4.75
C GLY A 141 3.33 10.46 -5.56
N LEU A 142 3.12 9.15 -5.73
CA LEU A 142 4.08 8.29 -6.42
C LEU A 142 4.14 8.59 -7.94
N LYS A 143 5.27 8.27 -8.56
CA LYS A 143 5.55 8.60 -9.98
C LYS A 143 5.70 7.37 -10.88
N ALA A 144 5.02 6.28 -10.53
CA ALA A 144 5.03 5.01 -11.24
C ALA A 144 3.78 4.19 -10.87
N ASP A 145 3.67 2.97 -11.39
CA ASP A 145 2.51 2.13 -11.09
C ASP A 145 2.49 1.68 -9.62
N VAL A 146 1.29 1.58 -9.07
CA VAL A 146 1.06 1.24 -7.67
C VAL A 146 0.06 0.11 -7.55
N ARG A 147 0.41 -0.92 -6.78
CA ARG A 147 -0.53 -1.91 -6.27
C ARG A 147 -0.59 -1.77 -4.75
N ALA A 148 -1.77 -1.63 -4.19
CA ALA A 148 -1.93 -1.46 -2.74
C ALA A 148 -3.11 -2.29 -2.23
N SER A 149 -2.91 -3.13 -1.21
CA SER A 149 -4.01 -3.91 -0.64
C SER A 149 -3.92 -4.08 0.86
N THR A 150 -5.08 -4.12 1.52
CA THR A 150 -5.21 -4.52 2.92
C THR A 150 -6.39 -5.46 3.12
N VAL A 151 -6.58 -5.99 4.33
CA VAL A 151 -7.81 -6.73 4.69
C VAL A 151 -8.65 -5.88 5.62
N ASN A 152 -8.05 -5.34 6.68
CA ASN A 152 -8.71 -4.52 7.68
C ASN A 152 -8.00 -3.16 7.74
N GLY A 153 -8.53 -2.21 6.98
CA GLY A 153 -7.96 -0.88 6.83
C GLY A 153 -8.42 -0.24 5.52
N SER A 154 -8.27 1.09 5.45
CA SER A 154 -8.51 1.82 4.21
C SER A 154 -7.26 1.84 3.33
N VAL A 155 -7.47 1.90 2.02
CA VAL A 155 -6.41 2.02 1.02
C VAL A 155 -6.52 3.38 0.36
N LYS A 156 -5.43 4.15 0.35
CA LYS A 156 -5.35 5.45 -0.30
C LYS A 156 -4.15 5.49 -1.25
N VAL A 157 -4.42 5.61 -2.54
CA VAL A 157 -3.40 5.69 -3.59
C VAL A 157 -3.54 7.00 -4.35
N THR A 158 -2.43 7.69 -4.57
CA THR A 158 -2.32 8.82 -5.50
C THR A 158 -1.02 8.68 -6.26
N THR A 159 -1.11 8.51 -7.58
CA THR A 159 0.06 8.31 -8.42
C THR A 159 -0.10 8.97 -9.79
N THR A 160 1.00 9.38 -10.41
CA THR A 160 1.00 9.75 -11.83
C THR A 160 0.93 8.55 -12.76
N GLY A 161 1.09 7.32 -12.25
CA GLY A 161 0.97 6.06 -12.98
C GLY A 161 -0.46 5.50 -13.01
N LEU A 162 -0.54 4.19 -13.21
CA LEU A 162 -1.73 3.36 -12.96
C LEU A 162 -1.76 2.94 -11.49
N ALA A 163 -2.94 2.63 -10.98
CA ALA A 163 -3.15 2.16 -9.62
C ALA A 163 -4.11 0.98 -9.61
N GLU A 164 -3.82 -0.02 -8.79
CA GLU A 164 -4.76 -1.05 -8.37
C GLU A 164 -4.86 -1.02 -6.86
N ALA A 165 -6.08 -1.06 -6.34
CA ALA A 165 -6.30 -0.99 -4.90
C ALA A 165 -7.48 -1.84 -4.43
N SER A 166 -7.26 -2.62 -3.35
CA SER A 166 -8.30 -3.47 -2.79
C SER A 166 -8.25 -3.57 -1.27
N THR A 167 -9.42 -3.75 -0.65
CA THR A 167 -9.53 -4.07 0.78
C THR A 167 -10.68 -5.04 1.05
N VAL A 168 -10.85 -5.50 2.28
CA VAL A 168 -12.07 -6.21 2.70
C VAL A 168 -12.92 -5.30 3.57
N ASN A 169 -12.33 -4.75 4.63
CA ASN A 169 -12.99 -3.87 5.59
C ASN A 169 -12.29 -2.51 5.59
N GLY A 170 -12.83 -1.59 4.79
CA GLY A 170 -12.29 -0.25 4.63
C GLY A 170 -12.66 0.36 3.29
N SER A 171 -12.37 1.65 3.14
CA SER A 171 -12.63 2.36 1.89
C SER A 171 -11.39 2.33 0.99
N VAL A 172 -11.63 2.32 -0.31
CA VAL A 172 -10.59 2.47 -1.33
C VAL A 172 -10.72 3.85 -1.94
N TYR A 173 -9.65 4.62 -1.86
CA TYR A 173 -9.46 5.85 -2.61
C TYR A 173 -8.27 5.65 -3.55
N ALA A 174 -8.48 5.85 -4.84
CA ALA A 174 -7.41 5.78 -5.83
C ALA A 174 -7.49 6.98 -6.78
N GLN A 175 -6.38 7.67 -6.97
CA GLN A 175 -6.21 8.70 -7.97
C GLN A 175 -5.06 8.31 -8.92
N MET A 176 -5.40 8.16 -10.20
CA MET A 176 -4.46 7.79 -11.26
C MET A 176 -4.09 9.00 -12.11
N GLY A 177 -2.88 9.00 -12.65
CA GLY A 177 -2.42 9.99 -13.63
C GLY A 177 -2.40 9.46 -15.06
N ARG A 178 -2.58 8.15 -15.25
CA ARG A 178 -2.70 7.51 -16.56
C ARG A 178 -4.00 6.75 -16.67
N THR A 179 -4.44 6.58 -17.91
CA THR A 179 -5.56 5.68 -18.23
C THR A 179 -5.18 4.61 -19.23
N ASN A 180 -3.92 4.48 -19.66
CA ASN A 180 -3.51 3.62 -20.77
C ASN A 180 -3.28 2.14 -20.42
N TRP A 181 -4.11 1.53 -19.56
CA TRP A 181 -4.03 0.09 -19.27
C TRP A 181 -4.45 -0.76 -20.48
N THR A 182 -3.90 -1.97 -20.58
CA THR A 182 -4.10 -2.89 -21.72
C THR A 182 -5.25 -3.86 -21.52
N ASP A 183 -5.38 -4.40 -20.30
CA ASP A 183 -6.33 -5.47 -19.99
C ASP A 183 -7.48 -4.95 -19.10
N GLU A 184 -7.58 -5.48 -17.89
CA GLU A 184 -8.55 -5.10 -16.87
C GLU A 184 -7.79 -4.48 -15.69
N ILE A 185 -8.32 -3.37 -15.18
CA ILE A 185 -7.87 -2.79 -13.92
C ILE A 185 -9.02 -2.90 -12.91
N GLU A 186 -8.72 -3.37 -11.71
CA GLU A 186 -9.71 -3.69 -10.69
C GLU A 186 -9.52 -2.89 -9.41
N PHE A 187 -10.64 -2.44 -8.84
CA PHE A 187 -10.72 -1.91 -7.50
C PHE A 187 -11.86 -2.59 -6.75
N SER A 188 -11.58 -3.07 -5.54
CA SER A 188 -12.55 -3.86 -4.80
C SER A 188 -12.54 -3.62 -3.30
N THR A 189 -13.72 -3.71 -2.69
CA THR A 189 -13.90 -3.77 -1.23
C THR A 189 -15.09 -4.65 -0.88
N VAL A 190 -15.16 -5.18 0.35
CA VAL A 190 -16.39 -5.84 0.83
C VAL A 190 -17.22 -4.85 1.62
N ASN A 191 -16.62 -4.15 2.58
CA ASN A 191 -17.29 -3.19 3.44
C ASN A 191 -16.58 -1.85 3.37
N GLY A 192 -17.03 -1.01 2.44
CA GLY A 192 -16.55 0.34 2.28
C GLY A 192 -16.87 0.94 0.92
N ARG A 193 -16.52 2.22 0.81
CA ARG A 193 -16.71 3.01 -0.39
C ARG A 193 -15.50 2.86 -1.31
N ILE A 194 -15.75 2.83 -2.61
CA ILE A 194 -14.71 2.99 -3.63
C ILE A 194 -14.84 4.39 -4.23
N THR A 195 -13.76 5.16 -4.20
CA THR A 195 -13.64 6.42 -4.94
C THR A 195 -12.46 6.31 -5.89
N LEU A 196 -12.75 6.28 -7.19
CA LEU A 196 -11.74 6.27 -8.24
C LEU A 196 -11.74 7.62 -8.94
N VAL A 197 -10.60 8.31 -8.89
CA VAL A 197 -10.35 9.59 -9.57
C VAL A 197 -9.47 9.33 -10.78
N LEU A 198 -10.00 9.58 -11.97
CA LEU A 198 -9.29 9.45 -13.24
C LEU A 198 -8.92 10.85 -13.78
N PRO A 199 -7.80 10.98 -14.51
CA PRO A 199 -7.37 12.28 -15.02
C PRO A 199 -8.41 12.86 -15.99
N ASP A 200 -8.56 14.20 -16.00
CA ASP A 200 -9.39 14.87 -17.00
C ASP A 200 -8.76 14.70 -18.38
N GLY A 201 -9.42 13.89 -19.22
CA GLY A 201 -8.95 13.51 -20.55
C GLY A 201 -9.90 12.53 -21.21
N GLU A 202 -9.54 12.09 -22.43
CA GLU A 202 -10.29 11.07 -23.15
C GLU A 202 -10.18 9.72 -22.42
N LEU A 203 -11.30 9.26 -21.88
CA LEU A 203 -11.42 7.95 -21.26
C LEU A 203 -12.18 7.03 -22.21
N ASN A 204 -11.50 6.01 -22.72
CA ASN A 204 -12.09 4.94 -23.51
C ASN A 204 -12.02 3.66 -22.68
N THR A 205 -13.14 3.16 -22.16
CA THR A 205 -13.18 1.93 -21.36
C THR A 205 -14.57 1.32 -21.33
N GLU A 206 -14.63 0.01 -21.22
CA GLU A 206 -15.79 -0.70 -20.70
C GLU A 206 -15.77 -0.61 -19.17
N ILE A 207 -16.89 -0.20 -18.57
CA ILE A 207 -17.04 -0.12 -17.12
C ILE A 207 -17.90 -1.27 -16.62
N ARG A 208 -17.45 -1.92 -15.56
CA ARG A 208 -18.17 -2.93 -14.79
C ARG A 208 -18.18 -2.50 -13.33
N ALA A 209 -19.24 -1.82 -12.89
CA ALA A 209 -19.40 -1.45 -11.50
C ALA A 209 -20.54 -2.24 -10.85
N SER A 210 -20.31 -2.80 -9.67
CA SER A 210 -21.34 -3.53 -8.93
C SER A 210 -21.24 -3.36 -7.43
N THR A 211 -22.38 -3.08 -6.79
CA THR A 211 -22.54 -3.04 -5.34
C THR A 211 -23.78 -3.84 -4.92
N VAL A 212 -23.79 -4.50 -3.76
CA VAL A 212 -25.01 -5.16 -3.24
C VAL A 212 -25.84 -4.16 -2.44
N ASN A 213 -25.20 -3.40 -1.57
CA ASN A 213 -25.80 -2.36 -0.73
C ASN A 213 -25.02 -1.06 -0.87
N GLY A 214 -25.49 -0.17 -1.74
CA GLY A 214 -24.88 1.12 -2.00
C GLY A 214 -25.36 1.70 -3.32
N GLU A 215 -24.81 2.85 -3.67
CA GLU A 215 -25.09 3.55 -4.93
C GLU A 215 -23.87 3.57 -5.85
N ILE A 216 -24.12 3.73 -7.16
CA ILE A 216 -23.07 3.87 -8.16
C ILE A 216 -23.24 5.22 -8.84
N GLU A 217 -22.22 6.06 -8.71
CA GLU A 217 -22.15 7.39 -9.30
C GLU A 217 -20.97 7.50 -10.27
N SER A 218 -21.15 8.24 -11.36
CA SER A 218 -20.12 8.49 -12.36
C SER A 218 -20.22 9.91 -12.90
N ASP A 219 -19.10 10.63 -12.87
CA ASP A 219 -18.96 11.94 -13.52
C ASP A 219 -18.81 11.82 -15.06
N TYR A 220 -18.56 10.61 -15.56
CA TYR A 220 -18.39 10.34 -16.99
C TYR A 220 -19.72 9.93 -17.65
N PRO A 221 -19.97 10.34 -18.90
CA PRO A 221 -21.11 9.85 -19.67
C PRO A 221 -20.92 8.36 -20.01
N VAL A 222 -21.80 7.51 -19.47
CA VAL A 222 -21.78 6.07 -19.69
C VAL A 222 -22.87 5.67 -20.68
N THR A 223 -22.47 5.03 -21.79
CA THR A 223 -23.40 4.38 -22.72
C THR A 223 -23.72 2.99 -22.19
N VAL A 224 -24.91 2.82 -21.63
CA VAL A 224 -25.31 1.57 -20.97
C VAL A 224 -25.75 0.53 -22.00
N SER A 225 -25.33 -0.72 -21.80
CA SER A 225 -25.76 -1.86 -22.62
C SER A 225 -26.57 -2.87 -21.78
N GLY A 226 -27.75 -3.27 -22.28
CA GLY A 226 -28.62 -4.25 -21.61
C GLY A 226 -29.53 -3.67 -20.51
N ARG A 227 -29.89 -4.51 -19.51
CA ARG A 227 -30.74 -4.09 -18.37
C ARG A 227 -29.90 -3.48 -17.27
N PHE A 228 -30.26 -2.27 -16.84
CA PHE A 228 -29.65 -1.58 -15.70
C PHE A 228 -30.48 -1.78 -14.43
N GLY A 229 -29.80 -1.90 -13.29
CA GLY A 229 -30.41 -1.79 -11.96
C GLY A 229 -29.53 -0.91 -11.08
N PRO A 230 -30.07 -0.33 -10.00
CA PRO A 230 -29.36 0.66 -9.16
C PRO A 230 -28.04 0.14 -8.55
N ARG A 231 -27.82 -1.17 -8.61
CA ARG A 231 -26.74 -1.94 -7.98
C ARG A 231 -25.72 -2.51 -8.97
N LYS A 232 -25.99 -2.45 -10.27
CA LYS A 232 -25.12 -2.99 -11.32
C LYS A 232 -25.11 -2.05 -12.51
N MET A 233 -23.92 -1.56 -12.85
CA MET A 233 -23.65 -0.74 -14.00
C MET A 233 -22.71 -1.47 -14.94
N ARG A 234 -23.15 -1.68 -16.17
CA ARG A 234 -22.31 -2.11 -17.28
C ARG A 234 -22.52 -1.16 -18.44
N GLY A 235 -21.42 -0.68 -19.01
CA GLY A 235 -21.51 0.24 -20.12
C GLY A 235 -20.16 0.58 -20.69
N THR A 236 -20.17 1.52 -21.63
CA THR A 236 -19.01 1.98 -22.35
C THR A 236 -18.85 3.47 -22.13
N ILE A 237 -17.64 3.89 -21.77
CA ILE A 237 -17.21 5.29 -21.77
C ILE A 237 -16.31 5.47 -23.01
N GLY A 238 -16.58 6.52 -23.79
CA GLY A 238 -15.87 6.78 -25.04
C GLY A 238 -16.04 5.64 -26.06
N THR A 239 -14.93 5.18 -26.65
CA THR A 239 -14.92 4.08 -27.64
C THR A 239 -14.79 2.68 -27.04
N GLY A 240 -14.64 2.56 -25.71
CA GLY A 240 -14.46 1.27 -25.03
C GLY A 240 -13.06 0.66 -25.20
N GLY A 241 -12.99 -0.68 -25.28
CA GLY A 241 -11.78 -1.44 -25.58
C GLY A 241 -11.14 -2.13 -24.37
N ARG A 242 -10.75 -1.37 -23.35
CA ARG A 242 -10.16 -1.87 -22.10
C ARG A 242 -11.20 -1.96 -20.99
N THR A 243 -10.96 -2.77 -19.95
CA THR A 243 -11.94 -2.98 -18.87
C THR A 243 -11.55 -2.25 -17.59
N LEU A 244 -12.53 -1.59 -16.97
CA LEU A 244 -12.44 -1.03 -15.62
C LEU A 244 -13.49 -1.72 -14.73
N SER A 245 -13.02 -2.40 -13.68
CA SER A 245 -13.87 -3.14 -12.74
C SER A 245 -13.86 -2.48 -11.36
N LEU A 246 -15.05 -2.23 -10.83
CA LEU A 246 -15.28 -1.63 -9.52
C LEU A 246 -16.28 -2.51 -8.76
N SER A 247 -15.88 -3.09 -7.64
CA SER A 247 -16.76 -4.00 -6.90
C SER A 247 -16.80 -3.69 -5.41
N SER A 248 -18.01 -3.49 -4.88
CA SER A 248 -18.27 -3.42 -3.43
C SER A 248 -19.37 -4.41 -3.05
N VAL A 249 -19.40 -4.88 -1.80
CA VAL A 249 -20.59 -5.56 -1.28
C VAL A 249 -21.46 -4.55 -0.54
N ASN A 250 -20.88 -3.84 0.42
CA ASN A 250 -21.54 -2.82 1.24
C ASN A 250 -20.79 -1.50 1.12
N GLY A 251 -21.26 -0.64 0.23
CA GLY A 251 -20.78 0.73 0.07
C GLY A 251 -20.94 1.26 -1.34
N ASP A 252 -20.72 2.56 -1.45
CA ASP A 252 -20.90 3.29 -2.70
C ASP A 252 -19.68 3.16 -3.61
N ILE A 253 -19.92 3.30 -4.91
CA ILE A 253 -18.88 3.36 -5.93
C ILE A 253 -18.99 4.72 -6.61
N LEU A 254 -17.94 5.52 -6.51
CA LEU A 254 -17.87 6.85 -7.11
C LEU A 254 -16.73 6.88 -8.12
N LEU A 255 -17.08 7.05 -9.39
CA LEU A 255 -16.14 7.33 -10.46
C LEU A 255 -16.09 8.83 -10.72
N LYS A 256 -14.97 9.46 -10.35
CA LYS A 256 -14.81 10.91 -10.40
C LYS A 256 -13.84 11.36 -11.49
N LYS A 257 -14.11 12.54 -12.02
CA LYS A 257 -13.16 13.26 -12.86
C LYS A 257 -12.21 14.07 -11.98
N GLY A 258 -10.91 13.83 -12.12
CA GLY A 258 -9.88 14.60 -11.43
C GLY A 258 -9.70 15.95 -12.10
N THR A 259 -9.77 17.03 -11.33
CA THR A 259 -9.33 18.36 -11.78
C THR A 259 -7.82 18.39 -11.85
N GLN A 260 -7.26 18.75 -13.02
CA GLN A 260 -5.83 19.07 -13.14
C GLN A 260 -5.46 20.33 -12.37
#